data_AF-A0A354PCT2-F1
#
_entry.id   AF-A0A354PCT2-F1
#
_cell.length_a   1.000
_cell.length_b   1.000
_cell.length_c   1.000
_cell.angle_alpha   90.00
_cell.angle_beta   90.00
_cell.angle_gamma   90.00
#
_symmetry.space_group_name_H-M   'P 1'
#
loop_
_entity.id
_entity.type
_entity.pdbx_description
1 polymer ?
#
loop_
_entity_poly.entity_id
_entity_poly.type
_entity_poly.pdbx_seq_one_letter_code
_entity_poly.pdbx_strand_id
1 'polypeptide(L)'
;MQSKSVLILANRQAAGLVFPLLDDLKSAALVSPIAGTGNHAHWLLGHLVFSEGRYREMMQGIENPCQSLHDKFGGGSQPDPNAAEYPSYEELLSRLRSMDEEFMAWLESTSEEELDQAIAGVPPQFELYFGTWRHMFLMRAMHWMNHRGQLADCRRAAGRPPLMI
;
A
#
# COMPACT_ATOMS: atom_id res chain seq x y z
N MET A 1 -23.78 -8.73 3.51
CA MET A 1 -23.79 -7.59 2.55
C MET A 1 -23.24 -8.11 1.24
N GLN A 2 -23.78 -7.75 0.08
CA GLN A 2 -23.17 -8.10 -1.22
C GLN A 2 -22.23 -6.95 -1.61
N SER A 3 -20.92 -7.10 -1.42
CA SER A 3 -19.93 -6.05 -1.67
C SER A 3 -18.68 -6.51 -2.41
N LYS A 4 -18.52 -7.80 -2.71
CA LYS A 4 -17.31 -8.30 -3.38
C LYS A 4 -16.96 -7.54 -4.66
N SER A 5 -17.95 -7.29 -5.52
CA SER A 5 -17.72 -6.54 -6.78
C SER A 5 -17.22 -5.11 -6.54
N VAL A 6 -17.74 -4.42 -5.51
CA VAL A 6 -17.32 -3.07 -5.13
C VAL A 6 -15.91 -3.09 -4.52
N LEU A 7 -15.57 -4.09 -3.72
CA LEU A 7 -14.23 -4.26 -3.16
C LEU A 7 -13.18 -4.51 -4.27
N ILE A 8 -13.51 -5.36 -5.24
CA ILE A 8 -12.68 -5.59 -6.43
C ILE A 8 -12.48 -4.29 -7.19
N LEU A 9 -13.56 -3.55 -7.45
CA LEU A 9 -13.50 -2.27 -8.15
C LEU A 9 -12.62 -1.26 -7.39
N ALA A 10 -12.81 -1.11 -6.09
CA ALA A 10 -12.07 -0.17 -5.26
C ALA A 10 -10.56 -0.45 -5.27
N ASN A 11 -10.15 -1.72 -5.10
CA ASN A 11 -8.74 -2.09 -5.11
C ASN A 11 -8.12 -1.91 -6.50
N ARG A 12 -8.80 -2.29 -7.58
CA ARG A 12 -8.33 -2.07 -8.96
C ARG A 12 -8.19 -0.58 -9.30
N GLN A 13 -9.15 0.25 -8.88
CA GLN A 13 -9.08 1.70 -9.06
C GLN A 13 -7.92 2.31 -8.27
N ALA A 14 -7.73 1.90 -7.01
CA ALA A 14 -6.61 2.36 -6.20
C ALA A 14 -5.27 2.02 -6.87
N ALA A 15 -5.07 0.77 -7.29
CA ALA A 15 -3.88 0.35 -8.01
C ALA A 15 -3.67 1.13 -9.33
N GLY A 16 -4.73 1.30 -10.12
CA GLY A 16 -4.70 2.05 -11.39
C GLY A 16 -4.36 3.54 -11.24
N LEU A 17 -4.60 4.12 -10.06
CA LEU A 17 -4.25 5.52 -9.76
C LEU A 17 -2.90 5.68 -9.03
N VAL A 18 -2.40 4.62 -8.39
CA VAL A 18 -1.14 4.63 -7.63
C VAL A 18 0.04 4.23 -8.48
N PHE A 19 -0.04 3.11 -9.23
CA PHE A 19 1.09 2.61 -10.01
C PHE A 19 1.64 3.63 -11.01
N PRO A 20 0.81 4.38 -11.77
CA PRO A 20 1.33 5.39 -12.69
C PRO A 20 2.15 6.49 -12.02
N LEU A 21 1.81 6.86 -10.77
CA LEU A 21 2.62 7.82 -10.00
C LEU A 21 3.94 7.20 -9.55
N LEU A 22 3.94 5.93 -9.12
CA LEU A 22 5.17 5.22 -8.77
C LEU A 22 6.11 5.07 -9.98
N ASP A 23 5.57 4.70 -11.14
CA ASP A 23 6.32 4.60 -12.39
C ASP A 23 6.95 5.95 -12.78
N ASP A 24 6.16 7.02 -12.73
CA ASP A 24 6.63 8.38 -13.02
C ASP A 24 7.74 8.79 -12.04
N LEU A 25 7.51 8.65 -10.73
CA LEU A 25 8.40 9.12 -9.67
C LEU A 25 9.70 8.35 -9.53
N LYS A 26 9.89 7.24 -10.26
CA LYS A 26 11.14 6.47 -10.26
C LYS A 26 12.40 7.33 -10.43
N SER A 27 12.38 8.31 -11.35
CA SER A 27 13.52 9.22 -11.59
C SER A 27 13.65 10.36 -10.58
N ALA A 28 12.74 10.44 -9.61
CA ALA A 28 12.70 11.43 -8.54
C ALA A 28 12.35 10.77 -7.18
N ALA A 29 12.78 9.52 -6.98
CA ALA A 29 12.27 8.66 -5.90
C ALA A 29 12.55 9.19 -4.47
N LEU A 30 13.59 9.99 -4.31
CA LEU A 30 13.98 10.62 -3.03
C LEU A 30 13.47 12.06 -2.87
N VAL A 31 12.69 12.58 -3.83
CA VAL A 31 12.11 13.92 -3.68
C VAL A 31 10.97 13.86 -2.69
N SER A 32 11.19 14.44 -1.51
CA SER A 32 10.18 14.61 -0.48
C SER A 32 9.19 15.75 -0.83
N PRO A 33 7.93 15.66 -0.37
CA PRO A 33 6.90 16.67 -0.66
C PRO A 33 7.19 18.03 0.02
N ILE A 34 7.94 18.02 1.13
CA ILE A 34 8.41 19.20 1.84
C ILE A 34 9.94 19.09 1.90
N ALA A 35 10.65 20.19 1.70
CA ALA A 35 12.11 20.18 1.75
C ALA A 35 12.62 19.60 3.08
N GLY A 36 13.35 18.49 3.00
CA GLY A 36 13.93 17.79 4.16
C GLY A 36 12.94 17.03 5.05
N THR A 37 11.64 16.96 4.72
CA THR A 37 10.64 16.23 5.54
C THR A 37 9.52 15.60 4.71
N GLY A 38 8.84 14.60 5.29
CA GLY A 38 7.75 13.89 4.64
C GLY A 38 8.23 12.75 3.74
N ASN A 39 7.32 11.80 3.52
CA ASN A 39 7.62 10.54 2.87
C ASN A 39 7.86 10.76 1.37
N HIS A 40 9.09 10.51 0.92
CA HIS A 40 9.41 10.47 -0.51
C HIS A 40 8.92 9.16 -1.15
N ALA A 41 8.88 9.12 -2.49
CA ALA A 41 8.29 8.01 -3.24
C ALA A 41 8.97 6.64 -2.99
N HIS A 42 10.28 6.60 -2.74
CA HIS A 42 11.01 5.36 -2.42
C HIS A 42 10.52 4.75 -1.09
N TRP A 43 10.36 5.57 -0.04
CA TRP A 43 9.81 5.10 1.23
C TRP A 43 8.35 4.71 1.08
N LEU A 44 7.54 5.50 0.36
CA LEU A 44 6.12 5.19 0.12
C LEU A 44 5.94 3.85 -0.60
N LEU A 45 6.77 3.58 -1.61
CA LEU A 45 6.77 2.30 -2.31
C LEU A 45 7.11 1.14 -1.37
N GLY A 46 8.20 1.27 -0.59
CA GLY A 46 8.57 0.26 0.40
C GLY A 46 7.49 0.05 1.47
N HIS A 47 6.84 1.14 1.90
CA HIS A 47 5.74 1.10 2.87
C HIS A 47 4.53 0.34 2.35
N LEU A 48 4.17 0.53 1.07
CA LEU A 48 3.12 -0.24 0.42
C LEU A 48 3.50 -1.72 0.33
N VAL A 49 4.75 -2.06 -0.04
CA VAL A 49 5.24 -3.46 -0.05
C VAL A 49 5.11 -4.11 1.32
N PHE A 50 5.58 -3.44 2.37
CA PHE A 50 5.48 -3.96 3.74
C PHE A 50 4.02 -4.13 4.18
N SER A 51 3.16 -3.17 3.82
CA SER A 51 1.73 -3.17 4.16
C SER A 51 0.97 -4.31 3.48
N GLU A 52 1.26 -4.63 2.22
CA GLU A 52 0.65 -5.78 1.52
C GLU A 52 0.88 -7.10 2.27
N GLY A 53 2.11 -7.31 2.75
CA GLY A 53 2.43 -8.50 3.54
C GLY A 53 1.75 -8.44 4.92
N ARG A 54 1.64 -7.25 5.53
CA ARG A 54 0.98 -7.06 6.82
C ARG A 54 -0.52 -7.34 6.76
N TYR A 55 -1.20 -6.99 5.67
CA TYR A 55 -2.63 -7.31 5.51
C TYR A 55 -2.87 -8.81 5.52
N ARG A 56 -2.05 -9.58 4.80
CA ARG A 56 -2.15 -11.05 4.78
C ARG A 56 -1.84 -11.65 6.15
N GLU A 57 -0.82 -11.14 6.83
CA GLU A 57 -0.53 -11.57 8.20
C GLU A 57 -1.72 -11.33 9.13
N MET A 58 -2.37 -10.18 9.06
CA MET A 58 -3.57 -9.91 9.87
C MET A 58 -4.71 -10.87 9.52
N MET A 59 -5.03 -11.00 8.24
CA MET A 59 -6.21 -11.74 7.80
C MET A 59 -6.07 -13.26 7.89
N GLN A 60 -4.87 -13.78 7.59
CA GLN A 60 -4.60 -15.22 7.47
C GLN A 60 -3.77 -15.78 8.63
N GLY A 61 -3.16 -14.92 9.46
CA GLY A 61 -2.29 -15.36 10.56
C GLY A 61 -0.95 -15.95 10.11
N ILE A 62 -0.54 -15.70 8.86
CA ILE A 62 0.75 -16.13 8.31
C ILE A 62 1.84 -15.08 8.56
N GLU A 63 3.11 -15.48 8.55
CA GLU A 63 4.22 -14.52 8.66
C GLU A 63 4.23 -13.54 7.48
N ASN A 64 4.45 -12.25 7.77
CA ASN A 64 4.65 -11.24 6.72
C ASN A 64 5.91 -11.55 5.91
N PRO A 65 5.82 -11.83 4.59
CA PRO A 65 7.00 -12.15 3.77
C PRO A 65 7.98 -10.98 3.61
N CYS A 66 7.59 -9.78 4.05
CA CYS A 66 8.37 -8.55 4.04
C CYS A 66 8.76 -8.11 5.45
N GLN A 67 8.72 -9.00 6.46
CA GLN A 67 8.99 -8.65 7.86
C GLN A 67 10.38 -8.03 8.07
N SER A 68 11.39 -8.46 7.31
CA SER A 68 12.75 -7.89 7.33
C SER A 68 12.80 -6.42 6.94
N LEU A 69 11.76 -5.89 6.28
CA LEU A 69 11.65 -4.50 5.87
C LEU A 69 10.95 -3.61 6.91
N HIS A 70 10.47 -4.17 8.03
CA HIS A 70 9.70 -3.47 9.05
C HIS A 70 10.41 -2.20 9.55
N ASP A 71 11.69 -2.27 9.89
CA ASP A 71 12.38 -1.13 10.49
C ASP A 71 12.59 0.03 9.49
N LYS A 72 12.57 -0.27 8.18
CA LYS A 72 12.75 0.71 7.10
C LYS A 72 11.42 1.27 6.59
N PHE A 73 10.37 0.46 6.56
CA PHE A 73 9.11 0.78 5.87
C PHE A 73 7.84 0.55 6.70
N GLY A 74 7.96 -0.01 7.91
CA GLY A 74 6.85 -0.21 8.84
C GLY A 74 6.26 1.11 9.34
N GLY A 75 5.06 1.04 9.91
CA GLY A 75 4.41 2.20 10.53
C GLY A 75 5.30 2.80 11.63
N GLY A 76 5.57 4.11 11.55
CA GLY A 76 6.45 4.81 12.49
C GLY A 76 7.93 4.88 12.09
N SER A 77 8.36 4.11 11.09
CA SER A 77 9.69 4.29 10.48
C SER A 77 9.84 5.67 9.84
N GLN A 78 11.09 6.14 9.71
CA GLN A 78 11.39 7.45 9.13
C GLN A 78 11.98 7.30 7.73
N PRO A 79 11.58 8.16 6.77
CA PRO A 79 12.24 8.22 5.46
C PRO A 79 13.72 8.58 5.60
N ASP A 80 14.57 7.85 4.91
CA ASP A 80 16.01 8.03 4.87
C ASP A 80 16.38 8.71 3.54
N PRO A 81 17.08 9.85 3.58
CA PRO A 81 17.45 10.56 2.36
C PRO A 81 18.50 9.80 1.53
N ASN A 82 19.12 8.74 2.04
CA ASN A 82 20.12 7.94 1.35
C ASN A 82 19.49 6.70 0.69
N ALA A 83 19.40 6.70 -0.65
CA ALA A 83 18.87 5.56 -1.41
C ALA A 83 19.60 4.23 -1.15
N ALA A 84 20.88 4.26 -0.74
CA ALA A 84 21.64 3.04 -0.43
C ALA A 84 21.12 2.30 0.81
N GLU A 85 20.31 2.96 1.64
CA GLU A 85 19.66 2.34 2.79
C GLU A 85 18.44 1.51 2.42
N TYR A 86 18.04 1.50 1.14
CA TYR A 86 16.87 0.78 0.66
C TYR A 86 17.23 -0.32 -0.35
N PRO A 87 16.39 -1.37 -0.44
CA PRO A 87 16.34 -2.17 -1.66
C PRO A 87 16.08 -1.27 -2.88
N SER A 88 16.48 -1.73 -4.06
CA SER A 88 16.33 -0.92 -5.27
C SER A 88 14.85 -0.57 -5.52
N TYR A 89 14.60 0.61 -6.08
CA TYR A 89 13.25 1.07 -6.35
C TYR A 89 12.52 0.09 -7.29
N GLU A 90 13.22 -0.43 -8.28
CA GLU A 90 12.72 -1.40 -9.25
C GLU A 90 12.34 -2.73 -8.61
N GLU A 91 13.15 -3.25 -7.68
CA GLU A 91 12.84 -4.47 -6.95
C GLU A 91 11.58 -4.30 -6.12
N LEU A 92 11.46 -3.20 -5.38
CA LEU A 92 10.26 -2.90 -4.60
C LEU A 92 9.02 -2.72 -5.48
N LEU A 93 9.16 -2.06 -6.63
CA LEU A 93 8.04 -1.84 -7.56
C LEU A 93 7.56 -3.15 -8.19
N SER A 94 8.49 -3.99 -8.64
CA SER A 94 8.20 -5.33 -9.15
C SER A 94 7.51 -6.18 -8.08
N ARG A 95 8.03 -6.14 -6.85
CA ARG A 95 7.47 -6.85 -5.71
C ARG A 95 6.04 -6.38 -5.40
N LEU A 96 5.79 -5.07 -5.37
CA LEU A 96 4.45 -4.53 -5.10
C LEU A 96 3.44 -4.98 -6.16
N ARG A 97 3.82 -4.99 -7.44
CA ARG A 97 2.96 -5.47 -8.53
C ARG A 97 2.60 -6.95 -8.37
N SER A 98 3.58 -7.80 -8.11
CA SER A 98 3.35 -9.22 -7.85
C SER A 98 2.41 -9.43 -6.64
N MET A 99 2.63 -8.67 -5.56
CA MET A 99 1.78 -8.79 -4.36
C MET A 99 0.36 -8.30 -4.61
N ASP A 100 0.16 -7.24 -5.39
CA ASP A 100 -1.16 -6.74 -5.81
C ASP A 100 -1.91 -7.78 -6.65
N GLU A 101 -1.26 -8.38 -7.65
CA GLU A 101 -1.85 -9.45 -8.48
C GLU A 101 -2.31 -10.64 -7.63
N GLU A 102 -1.44 -11.12 -6.73
CA GLU A 102 -1.79 -12.21 -5.82
C GLU A 102 -2.91 -11.83 -4.84
N PHE A 103 -2.91 -10.59 -4.32
CA PHE A 103 -3.94 -10.11 -3.40
C PHE A 103 -5.31 -9.99 -4.09
N MET A 104 -5.30 -9.52 -5.34
CA MET A 104 -6.50 -9.44 -6.18
C MET A 104 -7.02 -10.82 -6.57
N ALA A 105 -6.15 -11.76 -6.95
CA ALA A 105 -6.55 -13.14 -7.22
C ALA A 105 -7.22 -13.77 -5.99
N TRP A 106 -6.70 -13.49 -4.80
CA TRP A 106 -7.30 -13.97 -3.55
C TRP A 106 -8.67 -13.32 -3.26
N LEU A 107 -8.81 -12.00 -3.42
CA LEU A 107 -10.11 -11.34 -3.30
C LEU A 107 -11.13 -11.91 -4.30
N GLU A 108 -10.71 -12.19 -5.53
CA GLU A 108 -11.55 -12.76 -6.57
C GLU A 108 -11.96 -14.21 -6.27
N SER A 109 -11.13 -15.00 -5.59
CA SER A 109 -11.50 -16.35 -5.15
C SER A 109 -12.33 -16.38 -3.86
N THR A 110 -12.26 -15.33 -3.03
CA THR A 110 -12.95 -15.26 -1.73
C THR A 110 -14.47 -15.16 -1.94
N SER A 111 -15.26 -16.04 -1.32
CA SER A 111 -16.73 -16.01 -1.35
C SER A 111 -17.31 -14.80 -0.60
N GLU A 112 -18.58 -14.48 -0.82
CA GLU A 112 -19.20 -13.33 -0.17
C GLU A 112 -19.30 -13.54 1.36
N GLU A 113 -19.48 -14.79 1.80
CA GLU A 113 -19.56 -15.20 3.19
C GLU A 113 -18.20 -15.13 3.90
N GLU A 114 -17.11 -15.55 3.23
CA GLU A 114 -15.75 -15.45 3.77
C GLU A 114 -15.31 -14.00 4.04
N LEU A 115 -15.88 -13.02 3.33
CA LEU A 115 -15.61 -11.61 3.61
C LEU A 115 -16.03 -11.19 5.03
N ASP A 116 -16.98 -11.88 5.65
CA ASP A 116 -17.43 -11.58 7.02
C ASP A 116 -16.61 -12.31 8.09
N GLN A 117 -15.55 -13.04 7.71
CA GLN A 117 -14.60 -13.63 8.64
C GLN A 117 -13.92 -12.55 9.48
N ALA A 118 -13.96 -12.71 10.80
CA ALA A 118 -13.34 -11.80 11.75
C ALA A 118 -11.80 -11.89 11.69
N ILE A 119 -11.14 -10.75 11.84
CA ILE A 119 -9.69 -10.68 12.04
C ILE A 119 -9.41 -10.74 13.54
N ALA A 120 -8.60 -11.70 13.98
CA ALA A 120 -8.30 -11.88 15.39
C ALA A 120 -7.42 -10.75 15.96
N GLY A 121 -7.64 -10.40 17.23
CA GLY A 121 -6.79 -9.47 17.96
C GLY A 121 -6.93 -8.00 17.57
N VAL A 122 -7.96 -7.63 16.80
CA VAL A 122 -8.25 -6.24 16.45
C VAL A 122 -8.81 -5.50 17.68
N PRO A 123 -8.17 -4.41 18.13
CA PRO A 123 -8.69 -3.60 19.23
C PRO A 123 -10.03 -2.94 18.88
N PRO A 124 -10.95 -2.72 19.85
CA PRO A 124 -12.28 -2.17 19.58
C PRO A 124 -12.30 -0.86 18.77
N GLN A 125 -11.34 0.03 19.03
CA GLN A 125 -11.23 1.32 18.32
C GLN A 125 -10.87 1.18 16.82
N PHE A 126 -10.44 -0.01 16.39
CA PHE A 126 -10.07 -0.30 15.01
C PHE A 126 -11.01 -1.29 14.30
N GLU A 127 -12.10 -1.73 14.96
CA GLU A 127 -13.05 -2.68 14.38
C GLU A 127 -13.66 -2.20 13.06
N LEU A 128 -13.92 -0.89 12.92
CA LEU A 128 -14.44 -0.31 11.67
C LEU A 128 -13.49 -0.54 10.47
N TYR A 129 -12.18 -0.59 10.72
CA TYR A 129 -11.17 -0.66 9.66
C TYR A 129 -10.69 -2.09 9.43
N PHE A 130 -10.59 -2.88 10.50
CA PHE A 130 -9.94 -4.19 10.48
C PHE A 130 -10.81 -5.31 11.06
N GLY A 131 -12.06 -5.08 11.47
CA GLY A 131 -12.85 -6.08 12.20
C GLY A 131 -13.13 -7.36 11.42
N THR A 132 -13.28 -7.26 10.09
CA THR A 132 -13.47 -8.43 9.20
C THR A 132 -12.62 -8.32 7.94
N TRP A 133 -12.54 -9.40 7.17
CA TRP A 133 -11.87 -9.41 5.87
C TRP A 133 -12.45 -8.36 4.92
N ARG A 134 -13.78 -8.16 4.92
CA ARG A 134 -14.49 -7.11 4.18
C ARG A 134 -13.94 -5.72 4.50
N HIS A 135 -13.79 -5.41 5.79
CA HIS A 135 -13.25 -4.13 6.24
C HIS A 135 -11.80 -3.97 5.78
N MET A 136 -10.98 -5.00 5.91
CA MET A 136 -9.58 -4.96 5.48
C MET A 136 -9.41 -4.76 3.97
N PHE A 137 -10.20 -5.47 3.14
CA PHE A 137 -10.18 -5.28 1.68
C PHE A 137 -10.53 -3.85 1.27
N LEU A 138 -11.49 -3.22 1.96
CA LEU A 138 -11.82 -1.81 1.75
C LEU A 138 -10.70 -0.89 2.24
N MET A 139 -10.16 -1.18 3.44
CA MET A 139 -9.11 -0.38 4.06
C MET A 139 -7.82 -0.41 3.26
N ARG A 140 -7.47 -1.53 2.62
CA ARG A 140 -6.35 -1.59 1.67
C ARG A 140 -6.49 -0.55 0.57
N ALA A 141 -7.63 -0.52 -0.12
CA ALA A 141 -7.88 0.46 -1.18
C ALA A 141 -7.80 1.90 -0.66
N MET A 142 -8.39 2.18 0.51
CA MET A 142 -8.35 3.50 1.11
C MET A 142 -6.93 3.91 1.54
N HIS A 143 -6.12 2.97 2.06
CA HIS A 143 -4.72 3.21 2.45
C HIS A 143 -3.85 3.52 1.24
N TRP A 144 -4.00 2.76 0.16
CA TRP A 144 -3.34 3.06 -1.12
C TRP A 144 -3.70 4.46 -1.63
N MET A 145 -4.99 4.83 -1.58
CA MET A 145 -5.44 6.16 -1.99
C MET A 145 -4.95 7.29 -1.06
N ASN A 146 -4.77 7.03 0.23
CA ASN A 146 -4.12 7.97 1.13
C ASN A 146 -2.66 8.24 0.70
N HIS A 147 -1.89 7.19 0.40
CA HIS A 147 -0.51 7.34 -0.08
C HIS A 147 -0.42 7.88 -1.51
N ARG A 148 -1.44 7.67 -2.35
CA ARG A 148 -1.59 8.34 -3.65
C ARG A 148 -1.53 9.85 -3.53
N GLY A 149 -2.12 10.41 -2.47
CA GLY A 149 -2.03 11.85 -2.16
C GLY A 149 -0.59 12.30 -1.92
N GLN A 150 0.13 11.57 -1.08
CA GLN A 150 1.54 11.85 -0.77
C GLN A 150 2.45 11.73 -2.00
N LEU A 151 2.21 10.72 -2.86
CA LEU A 151 2.91 10.60 -4.14
C LEU A 151 2.65 11.80 -5.04
N ALA A 152 1.42 12.30 -5.12
CA ALA A 152 1.11 13.49 -5.90
C ALA A 152 1.83 14.75 -5.37
N ASP A 153 2.00 14.86 -4.05
CA ASP A 153 2.79 15.92 -3.44
C ASP A 153 4.29 15.79 -3.74
N CYS A 154 4.87 14.58 -3.67
CA CYS A 154 6.25 14.32 -4.10
C CYS A 154 6.45 14.76 -5.56
N ARG A 155 5.46 14.44 -6.41
CA ARG A 155 5.51 14.76 -7.83
C ARG A 155 5.44 16.25 -8.10
N ARG A 156 4.64 16.98 -7.32
CA ARG A 156 4.61 18.45 -7.35
C ARG A 156 5.95 19.04 -6.91
N ALA A 157 6.52 18.51 -5.83
CA ALA A 157 7.83 18.94 -5.32
C ALA A 157 8.96 18.66 -6.33
N ALA A 158 8.85 17.60 -7.13
CA ALA A 158 9.75 17.31 -8.24
C ALA A 158 9.57 18.24 -9.46
N GLY A 159 8.73 19.28 -9.36
CA GLY A 159 8.50 20.27 -10.42
C GLY A 159 7.64 19.76 -11.59
N ARG A 160 6.89 18.67 -11.41
CA ARG A 160 6.14 18.02 -12.49
C ARG A 160 4.67 18.49 -12.53
N PRO A 161 4.10 18.74 -13.72
CA PRO A 161 2.70 19.15 -13.88
C PRO A 161 1.76 17.97 -13.59
N PRO A 162 0.53 18.14 -13.07
CA PRO A 162 -0.35 17.03 -12.65
C PRO A 162 -0.37 15.83 -13.62
N LEU A 163 -0.28 14.61 -13.09
CA LEU A 163 -0.42 13.40 -13.90
C LEU A 163 -1.91 13.17 -14.17
N MET A 164 -2.29 13.24 -15.45
CA MET A 164 -3.62 12.85 -15.91
C MET A 164 -3.60 11.35 -16.18
N ILE A 165 -4.54 10.63 -15.57
CA ILE A 165 -4.67 9.17 -15.59
C ILE A 165 -6.11 8.82 -15.97
#